data_AF-A0A7X3K2I3-F1
#
_entry.id   AF-A0A7X3K2I3-F1
#
_cell.length_a   1.000
_cell.length_b   1.000
_cell.length_c   1.000
_cell.angle_alpha   90.00
_cell.angle_beta   90.00
_cell.angle_gamma   90.00
#
_symmetry.space_group_name_H-M   'P 1'
#
loop_
_entity.id
_entity.type
_entity.pdbx_description
1 polymer ?
#
loop_
_entity_poly.entity_id
_entity_poly.type
_entity_poly.pdbx_seq_one_letter_code
_entity_poly.pdbx_strand_id
1 'polypeptide(L)'
;MSNTGWRRRRGSFSLLTLLAIVLIAALTTVLFLPRIEATEFPRESIADIPNGVPEPFAGLWSVGFPEGEGMINGAPIATCAAPVALNSSDNGTLTYRSPIGDEVGFELSAFSGRTTWLPAMGESLVAVWISTDEFYLYSVDLTTGRARWDNPHAYRRCV
;
A
#
# COMPACT_ATOMS: atom_id res chain seq x y z
N MET A 1 -68.65 -42.77 -12.80
CA MET A 1 -68.39 -42.21 -11.46
C MET A 1 -66.97 -42.59 -11.07
N SER A 2 -66.01 -41.67 -11.23
CA SER A 2 -64.60 -41.86 -10.87
C SER A 2 -64.31 -41.13 -9.56
N ASN A 3 -63.75 -41.82 -8.57
CA ASN A 3 -63.12 -41.16 -7.43
C ASN A 3 -61.72 -41.74 -7.24
N THR A 4 -60.74 -40.93 -7.62
CA THR A 4 -59.31 -41.21 -7.61
C THR A 4 -58.73 -40.98 -6.22
N GLY A 5 -58.15 -42.03 -5.63
CA GLY A 5 -57.46 -41.96 -4.34
C GLY A 5 -56.16 -41.17 -4.44
N TRP A 6 -56.07 -40.08 -3.68
CA TRP A 6 -54.90 -39.22 -3.60
C TRP A 6 -53.91 -39.77 -2.55
N ARG A 7 -52.86 -40.49 -2.99
CA ARG A 7 -51.73 -40.90 -2.13
C ARG A 7 -50.80 -39.70 -1.89
N ARG A 8 -50.81 -39.12 -0.69
CA ARG A 8 -49.74 -38.23 -0.22
C ARG A 8 -48.45 -39.02 -0.03
N ARG A 9 -47.47 -38.89 -0.92
CA ARG A 9 -46.08 -39.32 -0.68
C ARG A 9 -45.42 -38.31 0.28
N ARG A 10 -45.20 -38.70 1.53
CA ARG A 10 -44.23 -38.02 2.41
C ARG A 10 -42.83 -38.42 1.93
N GLY A 11 -42.15 -37.55 1.20
CA GLY A 11 -40.73 -37.73 0.91
C GLY A 11 -39.93 -37.52 2.20
N SER A 12 -39.34 -38.60 2.75
CA SER A 12 -38.34 -38.46 3.80
C SER A 12 -37.04 -38.01 3.14
N PHE A 13 -36.61 -36.76 3.39
CA PHE A 13 -35.27 -36.35 3.03
C PHE A 13 -34.29 -37.16 3.86
N SER A 14 -33.36 -37.86 3.21
CA SER A 14 -32.34 -38.63 3.92
C SER A 14 -31.42 -37.66 4.67
N LEU A 15 -30.89 -38.08 5.82
CA LEU A 15 -29.99 -37.29 6.65
C LEU A 15 -28.79 -36.75 5.83
N LEU A 16 -28.31 -37.55 4.87
CA LEU A 16 -27.24 -37.20 3.92
C LEU A 16 -27.61 -36.02 3.01
N THR A 17 -28.87 -35.95 2.57
CA THR A 17 -29.36 -34.86 1.71
C THR A 17 -29.44 -33.54 2.49
N LEU A 18 -29.89 -33.60 3.75
CA LEU A 18 -29.90 -32.45 4.65
C LEU A 18 -28.48 -31.96 4.97
N LEU A 19 -27.55 -32.88 5.24
CA LEU A 19 -26.15 -32.55 5.52
C LEU A 19 -25.48 -31.87 4.31
N ALA A 20 -25.72 -32.38 3.10
CA ALA A 20 -25.21 -31.80 1.87
C ALA A 20 -25.73 -30.37 1.63
N ILE A 21 -27.01 -30.12 1.88
CA ILE A 21 -27.60 -28.77 1.75
C ILE A 21 -26.95 -27.80 2.75
N VAL A 22 -26.75 -28.22 4.00
CA VAL A 22 -26.09 -27.38 5.02
C VAL A 22 -24.64 -27.08 4.65
N LEU A 23 -23.90 -28.07 4.14
CA LEU A 23 -22.51 -27.89 3.69
C LEU A 23 -22.42 -26.94 2.49
N ILE A 24 -23.33 -27.05 1.53
CA ILE A 24 -23.38 -26.15 0.37
C ILE A 24 -23.77 -24.73 0.82
N ALA A 25 -24.74 -24.58 1.72
CA ALA A 25 -25.12 -23.30 2.29
C ALA A 25 -23.96 -22.66 3.07
N ALA A 26 -23.24 -23.43 3.88
CA ALA A 26 -22.07 -22.96 4.62
C ALA A 26 -20.93 -22.55 3.66
N LEU A 27 -20.62 -23.37 2.66
CA LEU A 27 -19.56 -23.07 1.70
C LEU A 27 -19.88 -21.84 0.86
N THR A 28 -21.13 -21.71 0.40
CA THR A 28 -21.57 -20.50 -0.31
C THR A 28 -21.48 -19.27 0.58
N THR A 29 -21.91 -19.33 1.84
CA THR A 29 -21.73 -18.19 2.74
C THR A 29 -20.26 -17.79 2.90
N VAL A 30 -19.33 -18.74 3.04
CA VAL A 30 -17.89 -18.44 3.15
C VAL A 30 -17.32 -17.82 1.87
N LEU A 31 -17.75 -18.29 0.70
CA LEU A 31 -17.30 -17.77 -0.60
C LEU A 31 -17.82 -16.36 -0.91
N PHE A 32 -18.99 -16.00 -0.36
CA PHE A 32 -19.63 -14.70 -0.60
C PHE A 32 -19.52 -13.71 0.57
N LEU A 33 -18.77 -14.04 1.63
CA LEU A 33 -18.43 -13.05 2.64
C LEU A 33 -17.60 -11.93 1.98
N PRO A 34 -17.99 -10.65 2.14
CA PRO A 34 -17.14 -9.55 1.71
C PRO A 34 -15.81 -9.70 2.44
N ARG A 35 -14.71 -9.84 1.68
CA ARG A 35 -13.39 -9.73 2.28
C ARG A 35 -13.23 -8.30 2.76
N ILE A 36 -12.90 -8.14 4.04
CA ILE A 36 -12.34 -6.89 4.52
C ILE A 36 -10.94 -6.83 3.91
N GLU A 37 -10.83 -6.26 2.72
CA GLU A 37 -9.52 -5.95 2.15
C GLU A 37 -9.05 -4.66 2.79
N ALA A 38 -7.93 -4.74 3.53
CA ALA A 38 -7.21 -3.54 3.91
C ALA A 38 -6.88 -2.78 2.64
N THR A 39 -7.15 -1.47 2.59
CA THR A 39 -6.83 -0.63 1.45
C THR A 39 -5.33 -0.76 1.16
N GLU A 40 -5.00 -1.40 0.04
CA GLU A 40 -3.62 -1.64 -0.34
C GLU A 40 -3.01 -0.31 -0.83
N PHE A 41 -1.89 0.09 -0.25
CA PHE A 41 -1.21 1.30 -0.69
C PHE A 41 -0.68 1.14 -2.12
N PRO A 42 -0.69 2.24 -2.91
CA PRO A 42 -0.21 2.21 -4.28
C PRO A 42 1.26 1.79 -4.33
N ARG A 43 1.55 0.93 -5.31
CA ARG A 43 2.87 0.36 -5.55
C ARG A 43 3.57 0.97 -6.77
N GLU A 44 2.85 1.74 -7.56
CA GLU A 44 3.32 2.41 -8.76
C GLU A 44 2.99 3.89 -8.69
N SER A 45 3.92 4.71 -9.17
CA SER A 45 3.75 6.15 -9.26
C SER A 45 2.67 6.50 -10.27
N ILE A 46 2.01 7.65 -10.07
CA ILE A 46 1.25 8.29 -11.14
C ILE A 46 2.13 8.54 -12.37
N ALA A 47 1.54 8.46 -13.57
CA ALA A 47 2.29 8.53 -14.83
C ALA A 47 2.92 9.90 -15.12
N ASP A 48 2.39 10.96 -14.51
CA ASP A 48 2.75 12.34 -14.80
C ASP A 48 4.14 12.73 -14.29
N ILE A 49 4.71 11.95 -13.35
CA ILE A 49 6.01 12.23 -12.75
C ILE A 49 7.01 11.17 -13.20
N PRO A 50 8.12 11.55 -13.85
CA PRO A 50 9.10 10.59 -14.32
C PRO A 50 9.79 9.88 -13.15
N ASN A 51 9.89 8.55 -13.23
CA ASN A 51 10.60 7.76 -12.25
C ASN A 51 12.12 7.81 -12.48
N GLY A 52 12.91 7.64 -11.42
CA GLY A 52 14.37 7.63 -11.49
C GLY A 52 15.02 9.01 -11.62
N VAL A 53 14.24 10.08 -11.49
CA VAL A 53 14.69 11.47 -11.68
C VAL A 53 14.66 12.19 -10.32
N PRO A 54 15.74 12.86 -9.89
CA PRO A 54 15.81 13.49 -8.57
C PRO A 54 15.07 14.83 -8.47
N GLU A 55 14.97 15.58 -9.56
CA GLU A 55 14.42 16.94 -9.57
C GLU A 55 12.99 17.04 -9.01
N PRO A 56 12.03 16.13 -9.33
CA PRO A 56 10.68 16.18 -8.76
C PRO A 56 10.63 16.10 -7.22
N PHE A 57 11.62 15.44 -6.61
CA PHE A 57 11.71 15.31 -5.15
C PHE A 57 12.25 16.57 -4.47
N ALA A 58 12.89 17.49 -5.20
CA ALA A 58 13.51 18.65 -4.61
C ALA A 58 12.49 19.51 -3.85
N GLY A 59 12.86 19.92 -2.63
CA GLY A 59 12.03 20.77 -1.77
C GLY A 59 12.04 20.38 -0.30
N LEU A 60 11.12 21.00 0.44
CA LEU A 60 10.91 20.76 1.87
C LEU A 60 9.66 19.91 2.06
N TRP A 61 9.77 18.89 2.91
CA TRP A 61 8.74 17.87 3.09
C TRP A 61 8.46 17.65 4.57
N SER A 62 7.16 17.62 4.90
CA SER A 62 6.69 16.96 6.11
C SER A 62 6.69 15.45 5.89
N VAL A 63 6.89 14.69 6.96
CA VAL A 63 6.92 13.22 6.92
C VAL A 63 6.02 12.69 8.01
N GLY A 64 5.13 11.78 7.64
CA GLY A 64 4.24 11.12 8.59
C GLY A 64 3.78 9.79 8.05
N PHE A 65 2.58 9.40 8.46
CA PHE A 65 1.94 8.18 8.02
C PHE A 65 0.87 8.49 6.98
N PRO A 66 0.54 7.54 6.08
CA PRO A 66 -0.65 7.65 5.26
C PRO A 66 -1.89 7.88 6.11
N GLU A 67 -2.78 8.74 5.64
CA GLU A 67 -4.06 9.03 6.30
C GLU A 67 -5.18 8.30 5.55
N GLY A 68 -6.21 7.84 6.26
CA GLY A 68 -7.31 7.12 5.64
C GLY A 68 -8.31 6.58 6.65
N GLU A 69 -9.47 6.15 6.15
CA GLU A 69 -10.49 5.50 6.98
C GLU A 69 -9.92 4.23 7.62
N GLY A 70 -10.10 4.08 8.93
CA GLY A 70 -9.58 2.93 9.68
C GLY A 70 -8.11 3.01 10.10
N MET A 71 -7.40 4.09 9.78
CA MET A 71 -6.00 4.28 10.18
C MET A 71 -5.90 5.02 11.53
N ILE A 72 -4.98 4.59 12.39
CA ILE A 72 -4.60 5.34 13.58
C ILE A 72 -3.56 6.38 13.16
N ASN A 73 -3.94 7.66 13.17
CA ASN A 73 -3.01 8.74 12.84
C ASN A 73 -1.97 8.89 13.95
N GLY A 74 -0.72 8.54 13.64
CA GLY A 74 0.43 8.77 14.52
C GLY A 74 0.88 10.23 14.50
N ALA A 75 1.70 10.62 15.47
CA ALA A 75 2.39 11.91 15.42
C ALA A 75 3.32 11.96 14.19
N PRO A 76 3.44 13.11 13.51
CA PRO A 76 4.32 13.24 12.36
C PRO A 76 5.79 13.03 12.76
N ILE A 77 6.55 12.42 11.85
CA ILE A 77 8.00 12.19 11.99
C ILE A 77 8.75 13.50 11.77
N ALA A 78 8.31 14.30 10.79
CA ALA A 78 8.80 15.65 10.51
C ALA A 78 7.64 16.57 10.15
N THR A 79 7.70 17.82 10.59
CA THR A 79 6.64 18.82 10.33
C THR A 79 7.18 19.93 9.43
N CYS A 80 6.32 20.76 8.83
CA CYS A 80 6.82 21.88 8.03
C CYS A 80 7.55 22.97 8.83
N ALA A 81 7.42 22.99 10.16
CA ALA A 81 8.25 23.85 11.02
C ALA A 81 9.68 23.29 11.19
N ALA A 82 9.88 21.98 10.99
CA ALA A 82 11.16 21.30 11.04
C ALA A 82 11.18 20.17 9.99
N PRO A 83 11.29 20.52 8.69
CA PRO A 83 11.05 19.58 7.59
C PRO A 83 12.28 18.74 7.25
N VAL A 84 12.04 17.67 6.50
CA VAL A 84 13.09 17.04 5.70
C VAL A 84 13.38 17.91 4.48
N ALA A 85 14.65 18.13 4.18
CA ALA A 85 15.05 18.76 2.93
C ALA A 85 15.56 17.70 1.94
N LEU A 86 15.00 17.71 0.73
CA LEU A 86 15.45 16.91 -0.40
C LEU A 86 16.07 17.85 -1.43
N ASN A 87 17.33 17.62 -1.77
CA ASN A 87 18.05 18.41 -2.77
C ASN A 87 18.48 17.52 -3.93
N SER A 88 18.03 17.85 -5.13
CA SER A 88 18.58 17.26 -6.35
C SER A 88 19.90 17.95 -6.69
N SER A 89 20.91 17.16 -7.02
CA SER A 89 22.20 17.68 -7.51
C SER A 89 22.38 17.36 -8.99
N ASP A 90 23.16 18.17 -9.69
CA ASP A 90 23.39 18.07 -11.14
C ASP A 90 24.01 16.73 -11.58
N ASN A 91 24.56 15.96 -10.64
CA ASN A 91 25.14 14.64 -10.91
C ASN A 91 24.11 13.49 -10.84
N GLY A 92 22.82 13.79 -10.67
CA GLY A 92 21.76 12.78 -10.57
C GLY A 92 21.55 12.21 -9.16
N THR A 93 22.28 12.69 -8.14
CA THR A 93 22.12 12.26 -6.75
C THR A 93 21.04 13.07 -6.06
N LEU A 94 20.15 12.38 -5.33
CA LEU A 94 19.22 12.99 -4.40
C LEU A 94 19.84 13.00 -3.00
N THR A 95 19.93 14.17 -2.39
CA THR A 95 20.44 14.32 -1.02
C THR A 95 19.28 14.53 -0.06
N TYR A 96 19.13 13.61 0.89
CA TYR A 96 18.21 13.72 2.02
C TYR A 96 18.92 14.39 3.19
N ARG A 97 18.28 15.40 3.79
CA ARG A 97 18.71 16.00 5.05
C ARG A 97 17.58 15.94 6.08
N SER A 98 17.86 15.33 7.23
CA SER A 98 16.91 15.20 8.34
C SER A 98 16.71 16.55 9.06
N PRO A 99 15.63 16.72 9.83
CA PRO A 99 15.41 17.93 10.63
C PRO A 99 16.51 18.21 11.67
N ILE A 100 17.24 17.16 12.10
CA ILE A 100 18.34 17.26 13.06
C ILE A 100 19.71 17.41 12.38
N GLY A 101 19.76 17.42 11.04
CA GLY A 101 20.94 17.75 10.26
C GLY A 101 21.71 16.57 9.67
N ASP A 102 21.28 15.32 9.91
CA ASP A 102 21.89 14.14 9.28
C ASP A 102 21.65 14.17 7.77
N GLU A 103 22.64 13.72 7.00
CA GLU A 103 22.58 13.75 5.54
C GLU A 103 22.91 12.39 4.92
N VAL A 104 22.14 12.00 3.90
CA VAL A 104 22.35 10.78 3.13
C VAL A 104 22.13 11.06 1.65
N GLY A 105 23.07 10.64 0.81
CA GLY A 105 22.94 10.69 -0.65
C GLY A 105 22.39 9.39 -1.23
N PHE A 106 21.56 9.51 -2.27
CA PHE A 106 20.94 8.40 -2.98
C PHE A 106 21.14 8.55 -4.49
N GLU A 107 21.58 7.47 -5.12
CA GLU A 107 21.42 7.30 -6.57
C GLU A 107 19.97 6.88 -6.85
N LEU A 108 19.36 7.44 -7.90
CA LEU A 108 17.98 7.12 -8.26
C LEU A 108 17.93 6.26 -9.52
N SER A 109 17.03 5.28 -9.52
CA SER A 109 16.74 4.46 -10.69
C SER A 109 15.25 4.21 -10.86
N ALA A 110 14.79 4.09 -12.11
CA ALA A 110 13.42 3.72 -12.41
C ALA A 110 13.29 2.20 -12.49
N PHE A 111 12.29 1.64 -11.81
CA PHE A 111 11.99 0.21 -11.93
C PHE A 111 10.50 -0.04 -11.75
N SER A 112 9.84 -0.70 -12.70
CA SER A 112 8.44 -1.15 -12.53
C SER A 112 7.47 -0.04 -12.09
N GLY A 113 7.54 1.13 -12.73
CA GLY A 113 6.61 2.24 -12.46
C GLY A 113 6.88 3.05 -11.19
N ARG A 114 8.04 2.88 -10.55
CA ARG A 114 8.43 3.55 -9.29
C ARG A 114 9.91 3.97 -9.32
N THR A 115 10.31 4.76 -8.34
CA THR A 115 11.69 5.23 -8.20
C THR A 115 12.38 4.51 -7.04
N THR A 116 13.50 3.84 -7.29
CA THR A 116 14.34 3.23 -6.25
C THR A 116 15.42 4.22 -5.84
N TRP A 117 15.59 4.42 -4.53
CA TRP A 117 16.65 5.22 -3.94
C TRP A 117 17.72 4.27 -3.38
N LEU A 118 18.93 4.38 -3.91
CA LEU A 118 20.05 3.52 -3.61
C LEU A 118 21.08 4.30 -2.79
N PRO A 119 21.16 4.11 -1.46
CA PRO A 119 22.22 4.74 -0.68
C PRO A 119 23.54 3.99 -0.86
N ALA A 120 24.66 4.66 -0.57
CA ALA A 120 25.96 4.01 -0.52
C ALA A 120 26.03 2.89 0.54
N MET A 121 25.27 3.03 1.63
CA MET A 121 25.17 2.06 2.73
C MET A 121 23.75 2.03 3.30
N GLY A 122 23.27 0.86 3.71
CA GLY A 122 21.98 0.67 4.37
C GLY A 122 20.88 0.16 3.43
N GLU A 123 19.63 0.27 3.89
CA GLU A 123 18.46 -0.19 3.13
C GLU A 123 18.21 0.71 1.91
N SER A 124 17.95 0.10 0.76
CA SER A 124 17.37 0.84 -0.37
C SER A 124 15.94 1.24 -0.05
N LEU A 125 15.46 2.31 -0.67
CA LEU A 125 14.10 2.79 -0.51
C LEU A 125 13.39 2.77 -1.86
N VAL A 126 12.07 2.72 -1.82
CA VAL A 126 11.21 2.81 -3.00
C VAL A 126 10.25 3.96 -2.80
N ALA A 127 10.26 4.91 -3.73
CA ALA A 127 9.34 6.04 -3.78
C ALA A 127 8.26 5.81 -4.83
N VAL A 128 7.02 6.09 -4.43
CA VAL A 128 5.81 5.98 -5.25
C VAL A 128 5.06 7.30 -5.19
N TRP A 129 4.97 8.01 -6.31
CA TRP A 129 4.27 9.29 -6.40
C TRP A 129 2.76 9.13 -6.41
N ILE A 130 2.08 9.91 -5.56
CA ILE A 130 0.61 9.96 -5.45
C ILE A 130 0.06 11.20 -6.15
N SER A 131 0.78 12.30 -6.02
CA SER A 131 0.53 13.60 -6.66
C SER A 131 1.84 14.37 -6.82
N THR A 132 1.83 15.59 -7.34
CA THR A 132 3.01 16.47 -7.39
C THR A 132 3.58 16.84 -6.02
N ASP A 133 2.74 16.75 -5.00
CA ASP A 133 3.01 17.25 -3.64
C ASP A 133 2.93 16.15 -2.59
N GLU A 134 2.77 14.89 -3.01
CA GLU A 134 2.74 13.74 -2.11
C GLU A 134 3.33 12.48 -2.76
N PHE A 135 4.19 11.80 -2.01
CA PHE A 135 4.67 10.47 -2.36
C PHE A 135 4.78 9.58 -1.11
N TYR A 136 4.74 8.28 -1.34
CA TYR A 136 5.02 7.27 -0.32
C TYR A 136 6.43 6.73 -0.48
N LEU A 137 7.12 6.56 0.63
CA LEU A 137 8.45 5.99 0.70
C LEU A 137 8.41 4.70 1.52
N TYR A 138 8.93 3.63 0.94
CA TYR A 138 8.96 2.30 1.52
C TYR A 138 10.41 1.86 1.70
N SER A 139 10.75 1.24 2.84
CA SER A 139 12.06 0.60 2.98
C SER A 139 12.05 -0.78 2.34
N VAL A 140 13.20 -1.17 1.78
CA VAL A 140 13.43 -2.51 1.24
C VAL A 140 14.21 -3.31 2.26
N ASP A 141 13.60 -4.40 2.72
CA ASP A 141 14.22 -5.30 3.67
C ASP A 141 15.50 -5.91 3.09
N LEU A 142 16.64 -5.68 3.77
CA LEU A 142 17.96 -6.12 3.29
C LEU A 142 18.11 -7.64 3.19
N THR A 143 17.34 -8.41 3.96
CA THR A 143 17.47 -9.87 3.97
C THR A 143 16.71 -10.50 2.82
N THR A 144 15.52 -9.97 2.52
CA THR A 144 14.58 -10.56 1.55
C THR A 144 14.54 -9.80 0.22
N GLY A 145 15.05 -8.57 0.16
CA GLY A 145 14.94 -7.68 -0.99
C GLY A 145 13.51 -7.19 -1.25
N ARG A 146 12.60 -7.35 -0.29
CA ARG A 146 11.18 -6.99 -0.45
C ARG A 146 10.90 -5.63 0.16
N ALA A 147 10.19 -4.79 -0.57
CA ALA A 147 9.64 -3.55 -0.04
C ALA A 147 8.57 -3.84 1.01
N ARG A 148 8.58 -3.06 2.11
CA ARG A 148 7.63 -3.15 3.22
C ARG A 148 6.34 -2.40 2.88
N TRP A 149 5.55 -2.96 1.95
CA TRP A 149 4.37 -2.33 1.36
C TRP A 149 3.26 -1.95 2.34
N ASP A 150 3.24 -2.59 3.51
CA ASP A 150 2.26 -2.39 4.58
C ASP A 150 2.58 -1.21 5.50
N ASN A 151 3.80 -0.64 5.40
CA ASN A 151 4.24 0.45 6.27
C ASN A 151 4.97 1.57 5.49
N PRO A 152 4.26 2.32 4.61
CA PRO A 152 4.85 3.49 3.97
C PRO A 152 5.00 4.65 4.95
N HIS A 153 6.00 5.50 4.69
CA HIS A 153 6.00 6.87 5.17
C HIS A 153 5.46 7.81 4.08
N ALA A 154 4.56 8.70 4.47
CA ALA A 154 3.99 9.70 3.58
C ALA A 154 4.80 11.00 3.65
N TYR A 155 5.31 11.43 2.50
CA TYR A 155 6.00 12.69 2.31
C TYR A 155 5.03 13.67 1.68
N ARG A 156 4.80 14.80 2.33
CA ARG A 156 3.91 15.86 1.83
C ARG A 156 4.64 17.19 1.76
N ARG A 157 4.57 17.85 0.61
CA ARG A 157 5.31 19.08 0.34
C ARG A 157 4.88 20.17 1.33
N CYS A 158 5.85 20.90 1.86
CA CYS A 158 5.58 22.09 2.65
C CYS A 158 5.27 23.27 1.74
N VAL A 159 4.12 23.90 1.96
CA VAL A 159 3.64 25.12 1.28
C VAL A 159 4.05 26.38 2.03
#